data_AF-A0A7X7NV77-F1
#
_entry.id   AF-A0A7X7NV77-F1
#
_cell.length_a   1.000
_cell.length_b   1.000
_cell.length_c   1.000
_cell.angle_alpha   90.00
_cell.angle_beta   90.00
_cell.angle_gamma   90.00
#
_symmetry.space_group_name_H-M   'P 1'
#
loop_
_entity.id
_entity.type
_entity.pdbx_description
1 polymer ?
#
loop_
_entity_poly.entity_id
_entity_poly.type
_entity_poly.pdbx_seq_one_letter_code
_entity_poly.pdbx_strand_id
1 'polypeptide(L)'
;MLILGYNQNVGTVLVARIYYHDRLIAQTELLPGVEKDFQFPENPEVLIHQYNDQTIAFVVSDCNDQICVRTGKIGRAGEFSACVPNGFLIVISRLDGEGTDVDLIV
;
A
#
# COMPACT_ATOMS: atom_id res chain seq x y z
N MET A 1 40.73 16.40 8.33
CA MET A 1 39.91 16.21 7.11
C MET A 1 39.13 14.92 7.32
N LEU A 2 37.95 15.02 7.96
CA LEU A 2 37.11 13.88 8.31
C LEU A 2 36.27 13.52 7.08
N ILE A 3 36.52 12.33 6.52
CA ILE A 3 35.66 11.71 5.52
C ILE A 3 34.50 11.08 6.30
N LEU A 4 33.34 11.74 6.32
CA LEU A 4 32.09 11.07 6.72
C LEU A 4 31.71 10.14 5.57
N GLY A 5 32.01 8.86 5.73
CA GLY A 5 31.50 7.80 4.88
C GLY A 5 29.98 7.76 4.99
N TYR A 6 29.29 8.27 3.97
CA TYR A 6 27.86 8.11 3.81
C TYR A 6 27.60 6.63 3.55
N ASN A 7 27.06 5.95 4.56
CA ASN A 7 26.68 4.55 4.51
C ASN A 7 25.45 4.41 3.59
N GLN A 8 25.71 4.06 2.33
CA GLN A 8 24.70 3.74 1.31
C GLN A 8 24.07 2.36 1.62
N ASN A 9 23.31 2.26 2.71
CA ASN A 9 22.33 1.20 2.89
C ASN A 9 20.93 1.84 2.86
N VAL A 10 20.62 2.56 1.78
CA VAL A 10 19.26 3.02 1.53
C VAL A 10 18.48 1.82 1.02
N GLY A 11 17.98 1.00 1.93
CA GLY A 11 16.94 0.03 1.60
C GLY A 11 15.81 0.78 0.91
N THR A 12 15.37 0.31 -0.26
CA THR A 12 14.32 1.02 -0.99
C THR A 12 13.05 1.04 -0.16
N VAL A 13 12.61 2.23 0.25
CA VAL A 13 11.36 2.40 1.02
C VAL A 13 10.20 1.96 0.13
N LEU A 14 9.32 1.11 0.66
CA LEU A 14 8.10 0.70 -0.02
C LEU A 14 6.95 1.61 0.39
N VAL A 15 6.07 1.89 -0.56
CA VAL A 15 4.92 2.76 -0.39
C VAL A 15 3.67 2.00 -0.80
N ALA A 16 2.69 1.95 0.09
CA ALA A 16 1.35 1.49 -0.23
C ALA A 16 0.48 2.70 -0.57
N ARG A 17 -0.06 2.70 -1.79
CA ARG A 17 -1.07 3.66 -2.26
C ARG A 17 -2.43 2.99 -2.27
N ILE A 18 -3.40 3.63 -1.62
CA ILE A 18 -4.77 3.14 -1.50
C ILE A 18 -5.67 4.02 -2.36
N TYR A 19 -6.35 3.41 -3.31
CA TYR A 19 -7.27 4.04 -4.23
C TYR A 19 -8.71 3.62 -3.94
N TYR A 20 -9.63 4.53 -4.20
CA TYR A 20 -11.05 4.24 -4.35
C TYR A 20 -11.48 4.66 -5.75
N HIS A 21 -11.86 3.66 -6.55
CA HIS A 21 -11.91 3.74 -8.00
C HIS A 21 -10.57 4.23 -8.57
N ASP A 22 -10.56 5.39 -9.22
CA ASP A 22 -9.41 6.03 -9.85
C ASP A 22 -8.70 7.06 -8.96
N ARG A 23 -9.21 7.32 -7.75
CA ARG A 23 -8.72 8.39 -6.88
C ARG A 23 -7.81 7.85 -5.79
N LEU A 24 -6.61 8.41 -5.67
CA LEU A 24 -5.71 8.15 -4.55
C LEU A 24 -6.30 8.80 -3.28
N ILE A 25 -6.70 7.98 -2.31
CA ILE A 25 -7.32 8.45 -1.06
C ILE A 25 -6.38 8.34 0.15
N ALA A 26 -5.35 7.50 0.07
CA ALA A 26 -4.30 7.45 1.09
C ALA A 26 -2.97 6.92 0.53
N GLN A 27 -1.89 7.30 1.21
CA GLN A 27 -0.56 6.77 0.99
C GLN A 27 0.13 6.55 2.34
N THR A 28 0.90 5.46 2.47
CA THR A 28 1.70 5.18 3.66
C THR A 28 3.02 4.52 3.28
N GLU A 29 4.09 4.85 3.99
CA GLU A 29 5.36 4.12 3.89
C GLU A 29 5.26 2.84 4.72
N LEU A 30 5.68 1.72 4.13
CA LEU A 30 5.73 0.42 4.80
C LEU A 30 7.05 0.33 5.57
N LEU A 31 7.11 0.97 6.74
CA LEU A 31 8.29 0.99 7.61
C LEU A 31 8.24 -0.16 8.65
N PRO A 32 9.40 -0.74 9.02
CA PRO A 32 9.45 -1.72 10.10
C PRO A 32 8.92 -1.16 11.42
N GLY A 33 8.15 -1.96 12.15
CA GLY A 33 7.62 -1.58 13.47
C GLY A 33 6.37 -0.70 13.45
N VAL A 34 5.86 -0.33 12.27
CA VAL A 34 4.65 0.49 12.12
C VAL A 34 3.41 -0.38 11.99
N GLU A 35 2.45 -0.20 12.90
CA GLU A 35 1.11 -0.79 12.88
C GLU A 35 0.10 0.33 12.64
N LYS A 36 -0.80 0.18 11.67
CA LYS A 36 -1.77 1.24 11.33
C LYS A 36 -3.03 0.72 10.64
N ASP A 37 -4.18 1.15 11.13
CA ASP A 37 -5.49 0.91 10.52
C ASP A 37 -5.90 2.05 9.59
N PHE A 38 -6.61 1.70 8.52
CA PHE A 38 -7.25 2.61 7.58
C PHE A 38 -8.71 2.22 7.40
N GLN A 39 -9.60 3.17 7.68
CA GLN A 39 -11.03 3.13 7.37
C GLN A 39 -11.38 4.43 6.66
N PHE A 40 -12.31 4.34 5.71
CA PHE A 40 -12.62 5.44 4.80
C PHE A 40 -14.13 5.68 4.74
N PRO A 41 -14.60 6.94 4.66
CA PRO A 41 -16.03 7.25 4.51
C PRO A 41 -16.68 6.63 3.27
N GLU A 42 -15.90 6.36 2.22
CA GLU A 42 -16.33 5.74 0.97
C GLU A 42 -16.95 4.36 1.19
N ASN A 43 -16.42 3.58 2.14
CA ASN A 43 -17.06 2.38 2.66
C ASN A 43 -16.50 2.05 4.07
N PRO A 44 -17.24 2.37 5.15
CA PRO A 44 -16.81 2.12 6.52
C PRO A 44 -16.69 0.62 6.89
N GLU A 45 -17.27 -0.28 6.10
CA GLU A 45 -17.20 -1.73 6.32
C GLU A 45 -15.90 -2.35 5.79
N VAL A 46 -15.05 -1.56 5.12
CA VAL A 46 -13.71 -1.98 4.67
C VAL A 46 -12.67 -1.51 5.67
N LEU A 47 -11.92 -2.46 6.23
CA LEU A 47 -10.75 -2.20 7.06
C LEU A 47 -9.49 -2.70 6.36
N ILE A 48 -8.54 -1.79 6.17
CA ILE A 48 -7.19 -2.08 5.69
C ILE A 48 -6.23 -1.90 6.86
N HIS A 49 -5.30 -2.83 7.02
CA HIS A 49 -4.33 -2.82 8.11
C HIS A 49 -2.90 -2.98 7.58
N GLN A 50 -2.04 -2.05 7.99
CA GLN A 50 -0.58 -2.11 7.82
C GLN A 50 0.04 -2.75 9.06
N TYR A 51 0.91 -3.73 8.83
CA TYR A 51 1.59 -4.52 9.86
C TYR A 51 3.04 -4.08 10.05
N ASN A 52 3.59 -4.37 11.24
CA ASN A 52 4.98 -4.06 11.60
C ASN A 52 6.06 -4.76 10.74
N ASP A 53 5.68 -5.77 9.95
CA ASP A 53 6.56 -6.53 9.07
C ASP A 53 6.64 -5.94 7.65
N GLN A 54 6.27 -4.67 7.48
CA GLN A 54 6.26 -3.92 6.21
C GLN A 54 5.26 -4.50 5.19
N THR A 55 4.15 -5.04 5.68
CA THR A 55 3.06 -5.54 4.85
C THR A 55 1.77 -4.79 5.10
N ILE A 56 0.82 -4.92 4.19
CA ILE A 56 -0.52 -4.35 4.30
C ILE A 56 -1.55 -5.31 3.70
N ALA A 57 -2.76 -5.34 4.24
CA ALA A 57 -3.82 -6.21 3.78
C ALA A 57 -5.21 -5.58 3.97
N PHE A 58 -6.18 -6.03 3.18
CA PHE A 58 -7.58 -5.95 3.56
C PHE A 58 -7.83 -6.99 4.66
N VAL A 59 -8.32 -6.58 5.81
CA VAL A 59 -8.61 -7.48 6.94
C VAL A 59 -10.11 -7.64 7.17
N VAL A 60 -10.92 -6.67 6.75
CA VAL A 60 -12.38 -6.75 6.73
C VAL A 60 -12.91 -6.13 5.43
N SER A 61 -13.92 -6.75 4.85
CA SER A 61 -14.71 -6.22 3.73
C SER A 61 -16.09 -6.87 3.76
N ASP A 62 -17.11 -6.13 3.34
CA ASP A 62 -18.49 -6.60 3.17
C ASP A 62 -18.77 -7.20 1.77
N CYS A 63 -17.76 -7.34 0.90
CA CYS A 63 -17.96 -7.89 -0.44
C CYS A 63 -18.26 -9.40 -0.41
N ASN A 64 -19.11 -9.91 -1.32
CA ASN A 64 -19.46 -11.33 -1.31
C ASN A 64 -18.31 -12.27 -1.70
N ASP A 65 -17.36 -11.82 -2.53
CA ASP A 65 -16.28 -12.67 -3.04
C ASP A 65 -15.14 -12.89 -2.05
N GLN A 66 -14.93 -11.95 -1.11
CA GLN A 66 -13.86 -11.94 -0.12
C GLN A 66 -12.46 -12.15 -0.72
N ILE A 67 -12.25 -11.86 -2.01
CA ILE A 67 -10.97 -12.13 -2.70
C ILE A 67 -9.87 -11.26 -2.08
N CYS A 68 -10.15 -9.96 -1.86
CA CYS A 68 -9.20 -9.02 -1.26
C CYS A 68 -8.68 -9.45 0.13
N VAL A 69 -9.57 -9.96 0.98
CA VAL A 69 -9.22 -10.47 2.32
C VAL A 69 -8.43 -11.77 2.21
N ARG A 70 -8.82 -12.67 1.30
CA ARG A 70 -8.13 -13.95 1.05
C ARG A 70 -6.75 -13.79 0.41
N THR A 71 -6.51 -12.71 -0.33
CA THR A 71 -5.17 -12.36 -0.85
C THR A 71 -4.16 -12.21 0.30
N GLY A 72 -4.62 -11.75 1.47
CA GLY A 72 -3.78 -11.58 2.64
C GLY A 72 -2.77 -10.43 2.49
N LYS A 73 -1.65 -10.57 3.20
CA LYS A 73 -0.58 -9.58 3.27
C LYS A 73 0.17 -9.47 1.94
N ILE A 74 0.22 -8.26 1.40
CA ILE A 74 1.14 -7.88 0.32
C ILE A 74 2.24 -6.97 0.89
N GLY A 75 3.44 -7.03 0.33
CA GLY A 75 4.62 -6.33 0.87
C GLY A 75 5.77 -6.16 -0.11
N ARG A 76 5.58 -6.45 -1.40
CA ARG A 76 6.63 -6.33 -2.42
C ARG A 76 6.24 -5.34 -3.49
N ALA A 77 7.21 -4.58 -4.00
CA ALA A 77 6.99 -3.67 -5.13
C ALA A 77 6.41 -4.42 -6.33
N GLY A 78 5.33 -3.86 -6.92
CA GLY A 78 4.57 -4.46 -8.01
C GLY A 78 3.41 -5.35 -7.56
N GLU A 79 3.33 -5.71 -6.27
CA GLU A 79 2.14 -6.39 -5.74
C GLU A 79 0.98 -5.40 -5.60
N PHE A 80 -0.23 -5.94 -5.77
CA PHE A 80 -1.47 -5.22 -5.55
C PHE A 80 -2.53 -6.15 -4.95
N SER A 81 -3.50 -5.57 -4.27
CA SER A 81 -4.71 -6.27 -3.82
C SER A 81 -5.91 -5.39 -4.11
N ALA A 82 -6.98 -5.98 -4.65
CA ALA A 82 -8.15 -5.25 -5.10
C ALA A 82 -9.42 -5.84 -4.48
N CYS A 83 -10.25 -4.98 -3.90
CA CYS A 83 -11.64 -5.28 -3.58
C CYS A 83 -12.51 -4.68 -4.69
N VAL A 84 -12.61 -5.41 -5.81
CA VAL A 84 -13.29 -4.92 -7.02
C VAL A 84 -14.75 -4.53 -6.75
N PRO A 85 -15.57 -5.31 -6.02
CA PRO A 85 -16.96 -4.92 -5.74
C PRO A 85 -17.09 -3.61 -4.95
N ASN A 86 -16.16 -3.34 -4.02
CA ASN A 86 -16.16 -2.13 -3.22
C ASN A 86 -15.29 -1.01 -3.81
N GLY A 87 -14.69 -1.22 -4.98
CA GLY A 87 -13.87 -0.21 -5.67
C GLY A 87 -12.51 0.11 -5.04
N PHE A 88 -12.03 -0.64 -4.05
CA PHE A 88 -10.73 -0.37 -3.43
C PHE A 88 -9.58 -1.08 -4.13
N LEU A 89 -8.44 -0.40 -4.23
CA LEU A 89 -7.19 -0.97 -4.75
C LEU A 89 -6.01 -0.52 -3.86
N ILE A 90 -5.15 -1.46 -3.49
CA ILE A 90 -3.86 -1.18 -2.85
C ILE A 90 -2.78 -1.53 -3.86
N VAL A 91 -1.86 -0.61 -4.13
CA VAL A 91 -0.68 -0.83 -4.99
C VAL A 91 0.58 -0.56 -4.18
N ILE A 92 1.53 -1.51 -4.21
CA ILE A 92 2.85 -1.33 -3.60
C ILE A 92 3.85 -0.90 -4.66
N SER A 93 4.45 0.27 -4.46
CA SER A 93 5.57 0.73 -5.27
C SER A 93 6.81 0.95 -4.40
N ARG A 94 7.92 1.23 -5.07
CA ARG A 94 9.06 1.85 -4.40
C ARG A 94 8.73 3.32 -4.17
N LEU A 95 9.29 3.93 -3.13
CA LEU A 95 9.34 5.37 -3.02
C LEU A 95 10.29 5.85 -4.10
N ASP A 96 9.73 6.32 -5.20
CA ASP A 96 10.50 6.85 -6.30
C ASP A 96 11.10 8.17 -5.81
N GLY A 97 12.44 8.23 -5.74
CA GLY A 97 13.13 9.50 -5.59
C GLY A 97 12.94 10.28 -6.88
N GLU A 98 11.92 11.13 -6.93
CA GLU A 98 11.51 11.92 -8.10
C GLU A 98 11.05 11.12 -9.33
N GLY A 99 9.73 11.09 -9.52
CA GLY A 99 9.02 11.17 -10.81
C GLY A 99 9.36 10.17 -11.92
N THR A 100 8.44 9.26 -12.20
CA THR A 100 7.97 9.05 -13.58
C THR A 100 6.51 8.58 -13.57
N ASP A 101 5.75 9.25 -14.42
CA ASP A 101 4.35 9.02 -14.76
C ASP A 101 4.11 7.55 -15.14
N VAL A 102 3.08 6.92 -14.58
CA VAL A 102 2.67 5.57 -14.98
C VAL A 102 1.49 5.75 -15.93
N ASP A 103 1.77 5.66 -17.23
CA ASP A 103 0.75 5.64 -18.29
C ASP A 103 -0.23 4.48 -18.03
N LEU A 104 -1.45 4.83 -17.63
CA LEU A 104 -2.59 3.92 -17.66
C LEU A 104 -3.16 3.96 -19.09
N ILE A 105 -2.90 2.92 -19.88
CA ILE A 105 -3.55 2.77 -21.19
C ILE A 105 -4.99 2.30 -20.95
N VAL A 106 -5.95 3.08 -21.49
CA VAL A 106 -7.41 2.87 -21.47
C VAL A 106 -7.83 1.79 -22.46
#